data_AF-A0A5N3R255-F1
#
_entry.id   AF-A0A5N3R255-F1
#
_cell.length_a   1.000
_cell.length_b   1.000
_cell.length_c   1.000
_cell.angle_alpha   90.00
_cell.angle_beta   90.00
_cell.angle_gamma   90.00
#
_symmetry.space_group_name_H-M   'P 1'
#
loop_
_entity.id
_entity.type
_entity.pdbx_description
1 polymer ?
#
loop_
_entity_poly.entity_id
_entity_poly.type
_entity_poly.pdbx_seq_one_letter_code
_entity_poly.pdbx_strand_id
1 'polypeptide(L)'
;MKILAIGANGVIGKAVINNLEQDHEVIAVGHSHGKYIVDIESKESIQALYDSVGKIDAIISMVGNGQMGSLEEMPDAGYQTVFSNKVMGQVNLVRIGLNYLNEGGSITLTSGQASNQPMPNTSAIAMGVAAVNAFVASTALELNDSKRINAVSPRMVKETMDLWGIDSSSGIAAADVATHYRASIESQKTGLVFDAV
;
A
#
# COMPACT_ATOMS: atom_id res chain seq x y z
N MET A 1 1.97 -6.19 18.15
CA MET A 1 0.98 -6.64 17.14
C MET A 1 1.68 -7.59 16.17
N LYS A 2 0.95 -8.54 15.60
CA LYS A 2 1.38 -9.38 14.48
C LYS A 2 0.93 -8.73 13.16
N ILE A 3 1.88 -8.25 12.36
CA ILE A 3 1.66 -7.38 11.20
C ILE A 3 2.06 -8.11 9.92
N LEU A 4 1.15 -8.20 8.96
CA LEU A 4 1.46 -8.67 7.61
C LEU A 4 1.89 -7.50 6.72
N ALA A 5 3.16 -7.45 6.33
CA ALA A 5 3.76 -6.35 5.57
C ALA A 5 4.06 -6.77 4.13
N ILE A 6 3.18 -6.38 3.19
CA ILE A 6 3.23 -6.78 1.78
C ILE A 6 3.93 -5.71 0.95
N GLY A 7 4.92 -6.11 0.15
CA GLY A 7 5.83 -5.18 -0.54
C GLY A 7 7.13 -4.92 0.23
N ALA A 8 7.49 -5.84 1.12
CA ALA A 8 8.63 -5.77 2.04
C ALA A 8 9.97 -5.41 1.39
N ASN A 9 10.19 -5.87 0.15
CA ASN A 9 11.47 -5.71 -0.53
C ASN A 9 11.63 -4.35 -1.22
N GLY A 10 10.55 -3.56 -1.32
CA GLY A 10 10.57 -2.22 -1.92
C GLY A 10 11.24 -1.18 -1.03
N VAL A 11 11.49 0.01 -1.59
CA VAL A 11 12.10 1.15 -0.85
C VAL A 11 11.29 1.51 0.39
N ILE A 12 9.98 1.75 0.23
CA ILE A 12 9.06 2.03 1.35
C ILE A 12 8.96 0.82 2.28
N GLY A 13 8.83 -0.39 1.70
CA GLY A 13 8.69 -1.64 2.47
C GLY A 13 9.83 -1.86 3.47
N LYS A 14 11.07 -1.69 3.04
CA LYS A 14 12.25 -1.82 3.91
C LYS A 14 12.23 -0.79 5.04
N ALA A 15 11.88 0.46 4.74
CA ALA A 15 11.81 1.51 5.75
C ALA A 15 10.70 1.26 6.78
N VAL A 16 9.53 0.81 6.33
CA VAL A 16 8.39 0.45 7.21
C VAL A 16 8.76 -0.73 8.10
N ILE A 17 9.36 -1.78 7.55
CA ILE A 17 9.79 -2.95 8.32
C ILE A 17 10.79 -2.55 9.41
N ASN A 18 11.85 -1.82 9.04
CA ASN A 18 12.85 -1.34 10.00
C ASN A 18 12.24 -0.48 11.13
N ASN A 19 11.19 0.29 10.81
CA ASN A 19 10.50 1.15 11.77
C ASN A 19 9.59 0.37 12.73
N LEU A 20 8.97 -0.73 12.28
CA LEU A 20 7.96 -1.48 13.04
C LEU A 20 8.51 -2.69 13.79
N GLU A 21 9.58 -3.33 13.29
CA GLU A 21 10.17 -4.54 13.89
C GLU A 21 10.75 -4.31 15.30
N GLN A 22 10.92 -3.05 15.71
CA GLN A 22 11.35 -2.69 17.07
C GLN A 22 10.30 -3.04 18.12
N ASP A 23 9.00 -2.96 17.77
CA ASP A 23 7.89 -3.03 18.72
C ASP A 23 6.85 -4.11 18.36
N HIS A 24 6.95 -4.69 17.16
CA HIS A 24 5.94 -5.56 16.59
C HIS A 24 6.55 -6.78 15.92
N GLU A 25 5.78 -7.87 15.85
CA GLU A 25 6.10 -9.02 15.03
C GLU A 25 5.72 -8.70 13.58
N VAL A 26 6.70 -8.50 12.71
CA VAL A 26 6.46 -8.17 11.30
C VAL A 26 6.69 -9.40 10.42
N ILE A 27 5.67 -9.76 9.66
CA ILE A 27 5.70 -10.81 8.65
C ILE A 27 5.92 -10.13 7.30
N ALA A 28 7.18 -10.11 6.87
CA ALA A 28 7.59 -9.56 5.60
C ALA A 28 7.14 -10.46 4.43
N VAL A 29 6.44 -9.88 3.45
CA VAL A 29 5.98 -10.55 2.23
C VAL A 29 6.51 -9.83 0.99
N GLY A 30 7.23 -10.58 0.16
CA GLY A 30 7.74 -10.11 -1.13
C GLY A 30 6.83 -10.48 -2.31
N HIS A 31 7.15 -9.98 -3.50
CA HIS A 31 6.49 -10.42 -4.74
C HIS A 31 7.07 -11.76 -5.24
N SER A 32 8.40 -11.86 -5.33
CA SER A 32 9.09 -13.01 -5.94
C SER A 32 10.13 -13.69 -5.05
N HIS A 33 10.49 -13.10 -3.92
CA HIS A 33 11.51 -13.64 -3.02
C HIS A 33 11.18 -13.31 -1.56
N GLY A 34 11.58 -14.18 -0.64
CA GLY A 34 11.32 -14.09 0.80
C GLY A 34 10.71 -15.38 1.34
N LYS A 35 10.49 -15.45 2.67
CA LYS A 35 9.81 -16.59 3.31
C LYS A 35 8.35 -16.70 2.83
N TYR A 36 7.68 -15.57 2.72
CA TYR A 36 6.34 -15.46 2.16
C TYR A 36 6.39 -14.60 0.90
N ILE A 37 5.69 -15.06 -0.13
CA ILE A 37 5.55 -14.36 -1.40
C ILE A 37 4.08 -14.28 -1.79
N VAL A 38 3.71 -13.27 -2.57
CA VAL A 38 2.35 -13.11 -3.08
C VAL A 38 2.33 -12.40 -4.42
N ASP A 39 1.56 -12.95 -5.35
CA ASP A 39 1.07 -12.24 -6.52
C ASP A 39 -0.29 -11.63 -6.19
N ILE A 40 -0.36 -10.30 -6.11
CA ILE A 40 -1.60 -9.61 -5.73
C ILE A 40 -2.62 -9.54 -6.87
N GLU A 41 -2.24 -9.89 -8.09
CA GLU A 41 -3.16 -9.99 -9.23
C GLU A 41 -3.93 -11.33 -9.20
N SER A 42 -3.44 -12.33 -8.47
CA SER A 42 -4.11 -13.62 -8.24
C SER A 42 -4.78 -13.68 -6.86
N LYS A 43 -6.11 -13.85 -6.85
CA LYS A 43 -6.86 -14.05 -5.59
C LYS A 43 -6.48 -15.35 -4.90
N GLU A 44 -6.15 -16.39 -5.67
CA GLU A 44 -5.71 -17.68 -5.17
C GLU A 44 -4.35 -17.54 -4.46
N SER A 45 -3.43 -16.76 -5.03
CA SER A 45 -2.15 -16.46 -4.36
C SER A 45 -2.36 -15.67 -3.07
N ILE A 46 -3.26 -14.69 -3.05
CA ILE A 46 -3.59 -13.92 -1.85
C ILE A 46 -4.19 -14.84 -0.78
N GLN A 47 -5.13 -15.70 -1.16
CA GLN A 47 -5.78 -16.66 -0.28
C GLN A 47 -4.74 -17.61 0.36
N ALA A 48 -3.85 -18.18 -0.46
CA ALA A 48 -2.78 -19.05 0.01
C ALA A 48 -1.80 -18.36 0.98
N LEU A 49 -1.49 -17.08 0.76
CA LEU A 49 -0.70 -16.28 1.71
C LEU A 49 -1.39 -16.21 3.07
N TYR A 50 -2.66 -15.81 3.09
CA TYR A 50 -3.41 -15.65 4.33
C TYR A 50 -3.60 -16.98 5.08
N ASP A 51 -3.88 -18.07 4.35
CA ASP A 51 -3.99 -19.42 4.93
C ASP A 51 -2.68 -19.87 5.59
N SER A 52 -1.54 -19.54 4.98
CA SER A 52 -0.21 -19.87 5.50
C SER A 52 0.16 -19.05 6.75
N VAL A 53 -0.23 -17.77 6.79
CA VAL A 53 0.10 -16.85 7.89
C VAL A 53 -0.85 -16.99 9.09
N GLY A 54 -2.12 -17.29 8.82
CA GLY A 54 -3.20 -17.33 9.81
C GLY A 54 -3.63 -15.94 10.30
N LYS A 55 -4.19 -15.89 11.51
CA LYS A 55 -4.70 -14.66 12.12
C LYS A 55 -3.61 -13.62 12.38
N ILE A 56 -3.96 -12.34 12.23
CA ILE A 56 -3.09 -11.16 12.33
C ILE A 56 -3.82 -9.94 12.89
N ASP A 57 -3.08 -8.96 13.39
CA ASP A 57 -3.62 -7.72 13.97
C ASP A 57 -3.60 -6.56 12.97
N ALA A 58 -2.70 -6.58 11.99
CA ALA A 58 -2.63 -5.53 10.96
C ALA A 58 -2.18 -6.04 9.60
N ILE A 59 -2.72 -5.42 8.54
CA ILE A 59 -2.29 -5.62 7.14
C ILE A 59 -1.73 -4.30 6.63
N ILE A 60 -0.51 -4.31 6.10
CA ILE A 60 0.09 -3.17 5.40
C ILE A 60 0.36 -3.58 3.96
N SER A 61 -0.19 -2.83 3.02
CA SER A 61 0.05 -2.97 1.58
C SER A 61 0.92 -1.82 1.11
N MET A 62 2.19 -2.10 0.84
CA MET A 62 3.20 -1.20 0.24
C MET A 62 3.42 -1.49 -1.25
N VAL A 63 2.41 -2.09 -1.88
CA VAL A 63 2.42 -2.52 -3.27
C VAL A 63 1.44 -1.69 -4.12
N GLY A 64 1.54 -1.85 -5.43
CA GLY A 64 0.66 -1.20 -6.39
C GLY A 64 1.48 -0.53 -7.49
N ASN A 65 1.73 -1.31 -8.55
CA ASN A 65 2.37 -0.83 -9.76
C ASN A 65 1.46 0.15 -10.49
N GLY A 66 2.04 1.23 -10.99
CA GLY A 66 1.37 2.05 -11.98
C GLY A 66 2.37 2.66 -12.93
N GLN A 67 2.00 2.62 -14.20
CA GLN A 67 2.80 3.17 -15.27
C GLN A 67 2.61 4.68 -15.31
N MET A 68 3.72 5.39 -15.51
CA MET A 68 3.71 6.82 -15.85
C MET A 68 4.00 6.96 -17.34
N GLY A 69 3.37 7.92 -17.99
CA GLY A 69 3.47 8.17 -19.43
C GLY A 69 2.46 9.22 -19.87
N SER A 70 2.78 9.91 -20.96
CA SER A 70 1.89 10.92 -21.53
C SER A 70 0.57 10.30 -21.98
N LEU A 71 -0.49 11.11 -22.09
CA LEU A 71 -1.78 10.62 -22.58
C LEU A 71 -1.68 10.05 -24.01
N GLU A 72 -0.77 10.60 -24.82
CA GLU A 72 -0.57 10.19 -26.21
C GLU A 72 0.21 8.86 -26.32
N GLU A 73 1.14 8.60 -25.40
CA GLU A 73 2.05 7.44 -25.46
C GLU A 73 1.63 6.29 -24.53
N MET A 74 0.69 6.51 -23.60
CA MET A 74 0.25 5.50 -22.66
C MET A 74 -0.54 4.39 -23.36
N PRO A 75 -0.05 3.14 -23.40
CA PRO A 75 -0.83 2.04 -23.98
C PRO A 75 -1.96 1.63 -23.03
N ASP A 76 -3.02 1.02 -23.59
CA ASP A 76 -4.14 0.46 -22.81
C ASP A 76 -3.66 -0.51 -21.71
N ALA A 77 -2.59 -1.27 -21.99
CA ALA A 77 -1.97 -2.18 -21.02
C ALA A 77 -1.45 -1.46 -19.76
N GLY A 78 -1.04 -0.19 -19.87
CA GLY A 78 -0.62 0.63 -18.73
C GLY A 78 -1.78 0.97 -17.82
N TYR A 79 -2.93 1.35 -18.39
CA TYR A 79 -4.17 1.54 -17.63
C TYR A 79 -4.67 0.24 -17.01
N GLN A 80 -4.63 -0.86 -17.75
CA GLN A 80 -5.03 -2.18 -17.25
C GLN A 80 -4.16 -2.63 -16.08
N THR A 81 -2.85 -2.35 -16.12
CA THR A 81 -1.92 -2.62 -15.01
C THR A 81 -2.31 -1.82 -13.76
N VAL A 82 -2.66 -0.54 -13.90
CA VAL A 82 -3.14 0.27 -12.76
C VAL A 82 -4.38 -0.35 -12.12
N PHE A 83 -5.36 -0.78 -12.92
CA PHE A 83 -6.60 -1.36 -12.41
C PHE A 83 -6.39 -2.74 -11.76
N SER A 84 -5.63 -3.62 -12.41
CA SER A 84 -5.40 -4.98 -11.91
C SER A 84 -4.48 -5.00 -10.69
N ASN A 85 -3.38 -4.25 -10.72
CA ASN A 85 -2.35 -4.27 -9.69
C ASN A 85 -2.63 -3.25 -8.56
N LYS A 86 -2.58 -1.95 -8.87
CA LYS A 86 -2.67 -0.90 -7.84
C LYS A 86 -4.04 -0.80 -7.19
N VAL A 87 -5.10 -0.98 -7.98
CA VAL A 87 -6.48 -0.92 -7.48
C VAL A 87 -6.92 -2.29 -6.98
N MET A 88 -7.20 -3.23 -7.89
CA MET A 88 -7.82 -4.50 -7.52
C MET A 88 -6.91 -5.40 -6.70
N GLY A 89 -5.59 -5.36 -6.88
CA GLY A 89 -4.66 -6.08 -6.02
C GLY A 89 -4.80 -5.67 -4.56
N GLN A 90 -4.79 -4.37 -4.27
CA GLN A 90 -5.00 -3.87 -2.91
C GLN A 90 -6.42 -4.11 -2.39
N VAL A 91 -7.45 -3.96 -3.23
CA VAL A 91 -8.84 -4.28 -2.86
C VAL A 91 -8.98 -5.75 -2.48
N ASN A 92 -8.36 -6.67 -3.23
CA ASN A 92 -8.43 -8.10 -2.97
C ASN A 92 -7.69 -8.48 -1.69
N LEU A 93 -6.55 -7.82 -1.39
CA LEU A 93 -5.88 -7.98 -0.09
C LEU A 93 -6.82 -7.63 1.07
N VAL A 94 -7.57 -6.53 0.97
CA VAL A 94 -8.56 -6.16 1.99
C VAL A 94 -9.67 -7.20 2.07
N ARG A 95 -10.35 -7.47 0.96
CA ARG A 95 -11.55 -8.31 0.93
C ARG A 95 -11.29 -9.73 1.45
N ILE A 96 -10.15 -10.31 1.08
CA ILE A 96 -9.76 -11.65 1.56
C ILE A 96 -9.21 -11.56 2.98
N GLY A 97 -8.35 -10.57 3.24
CA GLY A 97 -7.67 -10.38 4.52
C GLY A 97 -8.60 -10.09 5.70
N LEU A 98 -9.80 -9.56 5.48
CA LEU A 98 -10.79 -9.34 6.55
C LEU A 98 -11.16 -10.61 7.31
N ASN A 99 -11.10 -11.78 6.67
CA ASN A 99 -11.34 -13.07 7.34
C ASN A 99 -10.20 -13.48 8.29
N TYR A 100 -9.01 -12.89 8.11
CA TYR A 100 -7.79 -13.19 8.88
C TYR A 100 -7.45 -12.10 9.88
N LEU A 101 -8.04 -10.92 9.71
CA LEU A 101 -7.86 -9.79 10.62
C LEU A 101 -8.62 -10.03 11.93
N ASN A 102 -7.91 -9.89 13.05
CA ASN A 102 -8.49 -9.95 14.38
C ASN A 102 -9.49 -8.79 14.61
N GLU A 103 -10.36 -8.95 15.61
CA GLU A 103 -11.18 -7.85 16.13
C GLU A 103 -10.29 -6.67 16.54
N GLY A 104 -10.71 -5.44 16.21
CA GLY A 104 -9.91 -4.23 16.43
C GLY A 104 -8.70 -4.07 15.50
N GLY A 105 -8.48 -5.01 14.57
CA GLY A 105 -7.34 -4.97 13.65
C GLY A 105 -7.40 -3.84 12.63
N SER A 106 -6.27 -3.55 12.00
CA SER A 106 -6.15 -2.42 11.06
C SER A 106 -5.59 -2.80 9.69
N ILE A 107 -5.97 -2.03 8.68
CA ILE A 107 -5.47 -2.17 7.31
C ILE A 107 -4.93 -0.81 6.86
N THR A 108 -3.73 -0.81 6.30
CA THR A 108 -3.12 0.39 5.70
C THR A 108 -2.72 0.11 4.26
N LEU A 109 -3.30 0.86 3.32
CA LEU A 109 -3.00 0.78 1.89
C LEU A 109 -2.02 1.87 1.44
N THR A 110 -1.45 1.71 0.25
CA THR A 110 -0.62 2.73 -0.39
C THR A 110 -1.38 3.48 -1.48
N SER A 111 -1.54 4.77 -1.27
CA SER A 111 -2.11 5.71 -2.23
C SER A 111 -0.99 6.44 -3.00
N GLY A 112 -0.96 7.77 -2.96
CA GLY A 112 0.07 8.64 -3.54
C GLY A 112 -0.47 10.05 -3.81
N GLN A 113 0.42 11.03 -3.99
CA GLN A 113 0.01 12.42 -4.23
C GLN A 113 -0.62 12.66 -5.61
N ALA A 114 -0.47 11.75 -6.56
CA ALA A 114 -0.81 11.98 -7.97
C ALA A 114 -2.28 12.35 -8.24
N SER A 115 -3.23 11.97 -7.37
CA SER A 115 -4.64 12.36 -7.52
C SER A 115 -4.93 13.80 -7.06
N ASN A 116 -4.16 14.30 -6.10
CA ASN A 116 -4.40 15.61 -5.45
C ASN A 116 -3.38 16.67 -5.92
N GLN A 117 -2.21 16.22 -6.36
CA GLN A 117 -1.12 17.00 -6.95
C GLN A 117 -0.73 16.38 -8.30
N PRO A 118 -1.59 16.50 -9.34
CA PRO A 118 -1.34 15.92 -10.64
C PRO A 118 -0.14 16.59 -11.32
N MET A 119 0.61 15.80 -12.09
CA MET A 119 1.75 16.24 -12.89
C MET A 119 1.62 15.69 -14.31
N PRO A 120 2.33 16.23 -15.30
CA PRO A 120 2.41 15.59 -16.60
C PRO A 120 2.79 14.10 -16.46
N ASN A 121 2.23 13.27 -17.32
CA ASN A 121 2.49 11.83 -17.39
C ASN A 121 1.94 10.98 -16.23
N THR A 122 1.07 11.53 -15.37
CA THR A 122 0.53 10.78 -14.21
C THR A 122 -0.95 10.37 -14.34
N SER A 123 -1.60 10.57 -15.48
CA SER A 123 -3.07 10.34 -15.61
C SER A 123 -3.49 8.92 -15.21
N ALA A 124 -2.76 7.89 -15.67
CA ALA A 124 -3.05 6.50 -15.33
C ALA A 124 -2.88 6.22 -13.83
N ILE A 125 -1.71 6.55 -13.25
CA ILE A 125 -1.45 6.33 -11.82
C ILE A 125 -2.38 7.16 -10.93
N ALA A 126 -2.69 8.41 -11.29
CA ALA A 126 -3.56 9.31 -10.54
C ALA A 126 -4.98 8.73 -10.40
N MET A 127 -5.50 8.10 -11.46
CA MET A 127 -6.77 7.38 -11.42
C MET A 127 -6.74 6.24 -10.41
N GLY A 128 -5.70 5.42 -10.41
CA GLY A 128 -5.56 4.32 -9.44
C GLY A 128 -5.44 4.80 -8.00
N VAL A 129 -4.69 5.88 -7.77
CA VAL A 129 -4.58 6.57 -6.47
C VAL A 129 -5.95 7.06 -6.00
N ALA A 130 -6.70 7.75 -6.86
CA ALA A 130 -8.03 8.25 -6.53
C ALA A 130 -9.00 7.10 -6.17
N ALA A 131 -8.92 5.98 -6.90
CA ALA A 131 -9.71 4.79 -6.61
C ALA A 131 -9.40 4.20 -5.23
N VAL A 132 -8.12 4.10 -4.85
CA VAL A 132 -7.71 3.64 -3.51
C VAL A 132 -8.22 4.59 -2.42
N ASN A 133 -8.12 5.90 -2.62
CA ASN A 133 -8.62 6.90 -1.65
C ASN A 133 -10.13 6.76 -1.42
N ALA A 134 -10.90 6.66 -2.50
CA ALA A 134 -12.35 6.46 -2.42
C ALA A 134 -12.70 5.13 -1.75
N PHE A 135 -11.99 4.05 -2.12
CA PHE A 135 -12.19 2.73 -1.53
C PHE A 135 -11.96 2.73 -0.02
N VAL A 136 -10.88 3.36 0.47
CA VAL A 136 -10.61 3.45 1.92
C VAL A 136 -11.71 4.21 2.65
N ALA A 137 -12.12 5.37 2.14
CA ALA A 137 -13.13 6.21 2.77
C ALA A 137 -14.49 5.49 2.87
N SER A 138 -14.91 4.82 1.79
CA SER A 138 -16.17 4.08 1.76
C SER A 138 -16.11 2.80 2.59
N THR A 139 -15.04 2.00 2.46
CA THR A 139 -14.91 0.72 3.17
C THR A 139 -14.91 0.92 4.68
N ALA A 140 -14.33 2.02 5.18
CA ALA A 140 -14.33 2.33 6.61
C ALA A 140 -15.74 2.43 7.22
N LEU A 141 -16.77 2.76 6.42
CA LEU A 141 -18.17 2.82 6.85
C LEU A 141 -18.83 1.44 6.88
N GLU A 142 -18.22 0.44 6.24
CA GLU A 142 -18.74 -0.93 6.09
C GLU A 142 -18.02 -1.93 7.02
N LEU A 143 -16.97 -1.49 7.74
CA LEU A 143 -16.22 -2.34 8.66
C LEU A 143 -16.93 -2.52 10.00
N ASN A 144 -16.86 -3.75 10.50
CA ASN A 144 -17.42 -4.18 11.78
C ASN A 144 -16.31 -4.56 12.77
N ASP A 145 -16.67 -4.95 14.00
CA ASP A 145 -15.75 -5.47 15.03
C ASP A 145 -14.58 -4.51 15.32
N SER A 146 -14.85 -3.20 15.32
CA SER A 146 -13.85 -2.15 15.52
C SER A 146 -12.66 -2.19 14.53
N LYS A 147 -12.79 -2.89 13.40
CA LYS A 147 -11.75 -2.95 12.37
C LYS A 147 -11.61 -1.59 11.70
N ARG A 148 -10.38 -1.24 11.30
CA ARG A 148 -10.06 0.06 10.71
C ARG A 148 -9.35 -0.11 9.37
N ILE A 149 -9.53 0.87 8.49
CA ILE A 149 -8.81 0.95 7.23
C ILE A 149 -8.40 2.39 6.95
N ASN A 150 -7.16 2.59 6.51
CA ASN A 150 -6.63 3.89 6.08
C ASN A 150 -5.71 3.69 4.86
N ALA A 151 -5.24 4.78 4.27
CA ALA A 151 -4.14 4.78 3.32
C ALA A 151 -3.04 5.76 3.73
N VAL A 152 -1.82 5.54 3.25
CA VAL A 152 -0.73 6.52 3.27
C VAL A 152 -0.54 7.05 1.84
N SER A 153 -0.47 8.37 1.71
CA SER A 153 -0.23 9.09 0.46
C SER A 153 1.18 9.69 0.46
N PRO A 154 2.19 8.95 -0.01
CA PRO A 154 3.54 9.49 -0.10
C PRO A 154 3.68 10.48 -1.27
N ARG A 155 4.40 11.57 -1.02
CA ARG A 155 5.14 12.29 -2.07
C ARG A 155 6.22 11.36 -2.65
N MET A 156 6.75 11.72 -3.81
CA MET A 156 7.84 10.98 -4.43
C MET A 156 9.00 10.79 -3.44
N VAL A 157 9.41 9.53 -3.26
CA VAL A 157 10.38 9.13 -2.24
C VAL A 157 11.79 9.40 -2.74
N LYS A 158 12.63 10.05 -1.92
CA LYS A 158 14.00 10.47 -2.29
C LYS A 158 14.81 9.32 -2.86
N GLU A 159 14.82 8.19 -2.17
CA GLU A 159 15.59 7.01 -2.56
C GLU A 159 15.08 6.41 -3.88
N THR A 160 13.78 6.53 -4.17
CA THR A 160 13.23 6.14 -5.49
C THR A 160 13.66 7.13 -6.58
N MET A 161 13.69 8.43 -6.29
CA MET A 161 14.17 9.45 -7.23
C MET A 161 15.64 9.24 -7.56
N ASP A 162 16.48 8.97 -6.55
CA ASP A 162 17.89 8.67 -6.73
C ASP A 162 18.10 7.42 -7.61
N LEU A 163 17.31 6.37 -7.39
CA LEU A 163 17.33 5.16 -8.24
C LEU A 163 16.94 5.44 -9.70
N TRP A 164 16.12 6.46 -9.95
CA TRP A 164 15.70 6.88 -11.29
C TRP A 164 16.61 7.97 -11.88
N GLY A 165 17.65 8.40 -11.15
CA GLY A 165 18.56 9.47 -11.59
C GLY A 165 17.90 10.85 -11.66
N ILE A 166 16.88 11.10 -10.85
CA ILE A 166 16.12 12.37 -10.77
C ILE A 166 16.57 13.13 -9.52
N ASP A 167 16.61 14.48 -9.58
CA ASP A 167 16.92 15.33 -8.42
C ASP A 167 15.94 15.06 -7.25
N SER A 168 16.46 14.47 -6.17
CA SER A 168 15.69 14.09 -4.98
C SER A 168 15.50 15.21 -3.95
N SER A 169 15.95 16.43 -4.24
CA SER A 169 15.85 17.58 -3.31
C SER A 169 14.43 17.86 -2.82
N SER A 170 13.43 17.58 -3.65
CA SER A 170 12.01 17.77 -3.38
C SER A 170 11.30 16.54 -2.83
N GLY A 171 11.97 15.38 -2.73
CA GLY A 171 11.36 14.15 -2.27
C GLY A 171 11.21 14.06 -0.75
N ILE A 172 10.43 13.08 -0.28
CA ILE A 172 10.35 12.69 1.13
C ILE A 172 11.23 11.45 1.39
N ALA A 173 11.92 11.38 2.53
CA ALA A 173 12.73 10.19 2.84
C ALA A 173 11.84 8.97 3.12
N ALA A 174 12.26 7.77 2.73
CA ALA A 174 11.50 6.55 2.99
C ALA A 174 11.27 6.31 4.50
N ALA A 175 12.23 6.70 5.34
CA ALA A 175 12.11 6.65 6.79
C ALA A 175 11.00 7.56 7.33
N ASP A 176 10.82 8.76 6.76
CA ASP A 176 9.74 9.67 7.15
C ASP A 176 8.37 9.15 6.70
N VAL A 177 8.31 8.54 5.51
CA VAL A 177 7.11 7.84 5.03
C VAL A 177 6.72 6.71 5.98
N ALA A 178 7.69 5.94 6.49
CA ALA A 178 7.44 4.84 7.41
C ALA A 178 6.70 5.26 8.69
N THR A 179 6.96 6.47 9.20
CA THR A 179 6.27 7.00 10.39
C THR A 179 4.75 7.16 10.18
N HIS A 180 4.31 7.38 8.94
CA HIS A 180 2.88 7.51 8.61
C HIS A 180 2.17 6.15 8.58
N TYR A 181 2.86 5.09 8.13
CA TYR A 181 2.35 3.72 8.23
C TYR A 181 2.18 3.32 9.70
N ARG A 182 3.19 3.62 10.52
CA ARG A 182 3.12 3.41 11.98
C ARG A 182 1.95 4.16 12.60
N ALA A 183 1.82 5.46 12.32
CA ALA A 183 0.70 6.27 12.81
C ALA A 183 -0.67 5.70 12.38
N SER A 184 -0.79 5.18 11.16
CA SER A 184 -2.03 4.55 10.69
C SER A 184 -2.42 3.32 11.51
N ILE A 185 -1.46 2.41 11.77
CA ILE A 185 -1.76 1.16 12.48
C ILE A 185 -1.97 1.38 13.99
N GLU A 186 -1.21 2.30 14.61
CA GLU A 186 -1.23 2.55 16.06
C GLU A 186 -2.35 3.52 16.49
N SER A 187 -2.86 4.37 15.59
CA SER A 187 -3.95 5.30 15.91
C SER A 187 -5.32 4.59 15.97
N GLN A 188 -6.34 5.27 16.48
CA GLN A 188 -7.74 4.81 16.42
C GLN A 188 -8.50 5.36 15.20
N LYS A 189 -7.78 5.94 14.23
CA LYS A 189 -8.38 6.57 13.04
C LYS A 189 -8.76 5.51 11.99
N THR A 190 -9.82 5.79 11.24
CA THR A 190 -10.30 4.97 10.11
C THR A 190 -10.86 5.88 9.01
N GLY A 191 -10.82 5.43 7.76
CA GLY A 191 -11.32 6.15 6.59
C GLY A 191 -10.44 7.31 6.13
N LEU A 192 -9.20 7.41 6.61
CA LEU A 192 -8.32 8.55 6.32
C LEU A 192 -7.21 8.19 5.33
N VAL A 193 -6.75 9.24 4.64
CA VAL A 193 -5.51 9.24 3.87
C VAL A 193 -4.49 10.09 4.62
N PHE A 194 -3.39 9.47 5.04
CA PHE A 194 -2.29 10.12 5.74
C PHE A 194 -1.32 10.70 4.71
N ASP A 195 -1.27 12.02 4.61
CA ASP A 195 -0.37 12.72 3.69
C ASP A 195 1.07 12.68 4.23
N ALA A 196 1.97 12.03 3.49
CA ALA A 196 3.40 11.94 3.81
C ALA A 196 4.18 12.78 2.78
N VAL A 197 4.37 14.06 3.08
CA VAL A 197 4.86 15.10 2.14
C VAL A 197 6.05 15.90 2.62
#